data_AF-A0A919ECM3-F1
#
_entry.id   AF-A0A919ECM3-F1
#
_cell.length_a   1.000
_cell.length_b   1.000
_cell.length_c   1.000
_cell.angle_alpha   90.00
_cell.angle_beta   90.00
_cell.angle_gamma   90.00
#
_symmetry.space_group_name_H-M   'P 1'
#
loop_
_entity.id
_entity.type
_entity.pdbx_description
1 polymer ?
#
loop_
_entity_poly.entity_id
_entity_poly.type
_entity_poly.pdbx_seq_one_letter_code
_entity_poly.pdbx_strand_id
1 'polypeptide(L)'
;MTATPEQRAALRRIREVRSKRPANGEESEAFAAWREAFADALRDVSQVLPHAVDRRQALSESEAARAEADHIRRRLLNRDSGEAGR
;
A
#
# COMPACT_ATOMS: atom_id res chain seq x y z
N MET A 1 1.38 -0.08 -28.85
CA MET A 1 0.06 -0.14 -28.18
C MET A 1 -0.03 1.01 -27.21
N THR A 2 -1.12 1.78 -27.24
CA THR A 2 -1.32 2.95 -26.35
C THR A 2 -2.13 2.49 -25.13
N ALA A 3 -1.74 2.92 -23.93
CA ALA A 3 -2.45 2.55 -22.70
C ALA A 3 -3.90 3.06 -22.70
N THR A 4 -4.84 2.24 -22.22
CA THR A 4 -6.25 2.63 -22.09
C THR A 4 -6.42 3.78 -21.07
N PRO A 5 -7.52 4.54 -21.11
CA PRO A 5 -7.81 5.55 -20.09
C PRO A 5 -7.76 4.99 -18.66
N GLU A 6 -8.28 3.79 -18.44
CA GLU A 6 -8.30 3.09 -17.14
C GLU A 6 -6.89 2.73 -16.67
N GLN A 7 -6.06 2.19 -17.57
CA GLN A 7 -4.64 1.91 -17.29
C GLN A 7 -3.90 3.19 -16.89
N ARG A 8 -4.13 4.30 -17.61
CA ARG A 8 -3.53 5.60 -17.26
C ARG A 8 -4.03 6.11 -15.92
N ALA A 9 -5.30 5.93 -15.58
CA ALA A 9 -5.86 6.34 -14.29
C ALA A 9 -5.25 5.53 -13.13
N ALA A 10 -5.18 4.20 -13.25
CA ALA A 10 -4.58 3.34 -12.23
C ALA A 10 -3.09 3.66 -12.00
N LEU A 11 -2.31 3.84 -13.09
CA LEU A 11 -0.90 4.23 -12.99
C LEU A 11 -0.71 5.62 -12.37
N ARG A 12 -1.59 6.58 -12.66
CA ARG A 12 -1.58 7.90 -12.01
C ARG A 12 -1.84 7.78 -10.51
N ARG A 13 -2.83 6.98 -10.11
CA ARG A 13 -3.14 6.73 -8.69
C ARG A 13 -1.94 6.13 -7.96
N ILE A 14 -1.27 5.12 -8.53
CA ILE A 14 -0.03 4.55 -7.96
C ILE A 14 1.02 5.64 -7.77
N ARG A 15 1.25 6.48 -8.79
CA ARG A 15 2.25 7.54 -8.72
C ARG A 15 1.91 8.58 -7.65
N GLU A 16 0.65 8.97 -7.58
CA GLU A 16 0.16 9.91 -6.57
C GLU A 16 0.37 9.35 -5.16
N VAL A 17 -0.08 8.12 -4.90
CA VAL A 17 0.11 7.48 -3.60
C VAL A 17 1.60 7.37 -3.26
N ARG A 18 2.46 6.94 -4.20
CA ARG A 18 3.92 6.88 -3.98
C ARG A 18 4.52 8.23 -3.60
N SER A 19 4.06 9.32 -4.22
CA SER A 19 4.56 10.67 -3.90
C SER A 19 4.18 11.15 -2.51
N LYS A 20 3.10 10.59 -1.93
CA LYS A 20 2.62 10.90 -0.59
C LYS A 20 3.25 10.02 0.50
N ARG A 21 4.34 9.30 0.19
CA ARG A 21 5.05 8.47 1.17
C ARG A 21 5.47 9.35 2.38
N PRO A 22 5.01 9.03 3.60
CA PRO A 22 5.37 9.79 4.79
C PRO A 22 6.88 9.73 5.07
N ALA A 23 7.46 10.84 5.53
CA ALA A 23 8.89 10.95 5.87
C ALA A 23 9.20 10.55 7.33
N ASN A 24 8.16 10.45 8.15
CA ASN A 24 8.17 10.29 9.61
C ASN A 24 8.49 8.86 10.09
N GLY A 25 9.25 8.11 9.31
CA GLY A 25 9.69 6.75 9.64
C GLY A 25 8.68 5.66 9.31
N GLU A 26 9.19 4.46 9.04
CA GLU A 26 8.41 3.29 8.63
C GLU A 26 7.58 2.67 9.78
N GLU A 27 7.81 3.09 11.02
CA GLU A 27 7.07 2.66 12.22
C GLU A 27 6.12 3.77 12.72
N SER A 28 5.25 4.28 11.85
CA SER A 28 4.25 5.29 12.21
C SER A 28 2.87 4.96 11.66
N GLU A 29 1.80 5.43 12.32
CA GLU A 29 0.42 5.22 11.83
C GLU A 29 0.23 5.85 10.44
N ALA A 30 0.86 7.00 10.19
CA ALA A 30 0.86 7.62 8.88
C ALA A 30 1.46 6.70 7.80
N PHE A 31 2.56 6.00 8.11
CA PHE A 31 3.17 5.05 7.19
C PHE A 31 2.29 3.81 6.99
N ALA A 32 1.66 3.29 8.04
CA ALA A 32 0.69 2.18 7.93
C ALA A 32 -0.49 2.55 7.03
N ALA A 33 -1.10 3.72 7.24
CA ALA A 33 -2.18 4.24 6.39
C ALA A 33 -1.73 4.43 4.93
N TRP A 34 -0.49 4.90 4.72
CA TRP A 34 0.08 5.01 3.38
C TRP A 34 0.28 3.64 2.71
N ARG A 35 0.76 2.62 3.44
CA ARG A 35 0.91 1.25 2.93
C ARG A 35 -0.43 0.65 2.51
N GLU A 36 -1.48 0.89 3.29
CA GLU A 36 -2.85 0.47 2.96
C GLU A 36 -3.37 1.17 1.69
N ALA A 37 -3.20 2.49 1.59
CA ALA A 37 -3.56 3.22 0.36
C ALA A 37 -2.77 2.73 -0.87
N PHE A 38 -1.51 2.34 -0.68
CA PHE A 38 -0.68 1.77 -1.75
C PHE A 38 -1.15 0.39 -2.15
N ALA A 39 -1.58 -0.44 -1.20
CA ALA A 39 -2.18 -1.74 -1.46
C ALA A 39 -3.45 -1.61 -2.32
N ASP A 40 -4.31 -0.64 -2.03
CA ASP A 40 -5.52 -0.39 -2.81
C ASP A 40 -5.18 0.04 -4.24
N ALA A 41 -4.19 0.92 -4.42
CA ALA A 41 -3.74 1.33 -5.75
C ALA A 41 -3.15 0.16 -6.57
N LEU A 42 -2.43 -0.77 -5.92
CA LEU A 42 -1.92 -1.99 -6.54
C LEU A 42 -3.06 -2.97 -6.92
N ARG A 43 -4.08 -3.08 -6.07
CA ARG A 43 -5.27 -3.87 -6.41
C ARG A 43 -5.98 -3.29 -7.63
N ASP A 44 -6.16 -1.98 -7.71
CA ASP A 44 -6.80 -1.34 -8.86
C ASP A 44 -5.98 -1.55 -10.15
N VAL A 45 -4.65 -1.45 -10.09
CA VAL A 45 -3.83 -1.71 -11.28
C VAL A 45 -3.92 -3.17 -11.73
N SER A 46 -4.03 -4.11 -10.78
CA SER A 46 -4.19 -5.53 -11.09
C SER A 46 -5.43 -5.84 -11.94
N GLN A 47 -6.46 -5.01 -11.88
CA GLN A 47 -7.70 -5.21 -12.64
C GLN A 47 -7.56 -4.81 -14.12
N VAL A 48 -6.63 -3.90 -14.43
CA VAL A 48 -6.49 -3.28 -15.76
C VAL A 48 -5.24 -3.73 -16.52
N LEU A 49 -4.38 -4.54 -15.87
CA LEU A 49 -3.18 -5.10 -16.49
C LEU A 49 -3.55 -6.20 -17.51
N PRO A 50 -2.96 -6.17 -18.72
CA PRO A 50 -3.33 -7.08 -19.81
C PRO A 50 -2.87 -8.52 -19.55
N HIS A 51 -1.73 -8.71 -18.89
CA HIS A 51 -1.14 -10.02 -18.67
C HIS A 51 -1.47 -10.57 -17.28
N ALA A 52 -1.92 -11.84 -17.24
CA ALA A 52 -2.30 -12.50 -15.99
C ALA A 52 -1.15 -12.62 -14.98
N VAL A 53 0.10 -12.71 -15.45
CA VAL A 53 1.29 -12.71 -14.59
C VAL A 53 1.41 -11.39 -13.84
N ASP A 54 1.33 -10.26 -14.55
CA ASP A 54 1.40 -8.93 -13.93
C ASP A 54 0.23 -8.68 -12.98
N ARG A 55 -0.98 -9.17 -13.30
CA ARG A 55 -2.13 -9.12 -12.39
C ARG A 55 -1.85 -9.82 -11.08
N ARG A 56 -1.32 -11.05 -11.13
CA ARG A 56 -0.97 -11.83 -9.93
C ARG A 56 0.13 -11.17 -9.12
N GLN A 57 1.16 -10.63 -9.79
CA GLN A 57 2.24 -9.89 -9.15
C GLN A 57 1.67 -8.67 -8.40
N ALA A 58 0.85 -7.85 -9.06
CA ALA A 58 0.24 -6.67 -8.44
C ALA A 58 -0.68 -7.02 -7.26
N LEU A 59 -1.43 -8.13 -7.33
CA LEU A 59 -2.23 -8.63 -6.20
C LEU A 59 -1.34 -9.09 -5.04
N SER A 60 -0.28 -9.85 -5.31
CA SER A 60 0.64 -10.29 -4.27
C SER A 60 1.31 -9.11 -3.56
N GLU A 61 1.70 -8.07 -4.31
CA GLU A 61 2.28 -6.85 -3.73
C GLU A 61 1.24 -6.05 -2.93
N SER A 62 -0.03 -6.03 -3.37
CA SER A 62 -1.14 -5.44 -2.64
C SER A 62 -1.35 -6.12 -1.28
N GLU A 63 -1.35 -7.46 -1.27
CA GLU A 63 -1.49 -8.25 -0.05
C GLU A 63 -0.33 -8.03 0.91
N ALA A 64 0.91 -8.02 0.39
CA ALA A 64 2.09 -7.74 1.19
C ALA A 64 2.03 -6.33 1.82
N ALA A 65 1.56 -5.33 1.07
CA ALA A 65 1.41 -3.97 1.58
C ALA A 65 0.37 -3.84 2.69
N ARG A 66 -0.77 -4.54 2.57
CA ARG A 66 -1.77 -4.63 3.65
C ARG A 66 -1.21 -5.34 4.88
N ALA A 67 -0.53 -6.47 4.69
CA ALA A 67 0.07 -7.23 5.78
C ALA A 67 1.09 -6.39 6.56
N GLU A 68 1.88 -5.57 5.87
CA GLU A 68 2.83 -4.66 6.49
C GLU A 68 2.14 -3.55 7.30
N ALA A 69 1.09 -2.92 6.74
CA ALA A 69 0.29 -1.93 7.46
C ALA A 69 -0.28 -2.50 8.77
N ASP A 70 -0.87 -3.69 8.70
CA ASP A 70 -1.40 -4.39 9.87
C ASP A 70 -0.30 -4.73 10.88
N HIS A 71 0.88 -5.14 10.41
CA HIS A 71 2.02 -5.43 11.28
C HIS A 71 2.48 -4.18 12.03
N ILE A 72 2.60 -3.04 11.35
CA ILE A 72 2.98 -1.76 11.97
C ILE A 72 1.95 -1.37 13.04
N ARG A 73 0.66 -1.43 12.72
CA ARG A 73 -0.41 -1.11 13.68
C ARG A 73 -0.36 -2.00 14.93
N ARG A 74 -0.15 -3.31 14.76
CA ARG A 74 0.02 -4.23 15.88
C ARG A 74 1.24 -3.87 16.74
N ARG A 75 2.36 -3.48 16.13
CA ARG A 75 3.54 -3.03 16.86
C ARG A 75 3.31 -1.73 17.62
N LEU A 76 2.61 -0.77 17.03
CA LEU A 76 2.25 0.50 17.69
C LEU A 76 1.35 0.24 18.90
N LEU A 77 0.28 -0.56 18.75
CA LEU A 77 -0.61 -0.94 19.85
C LEU A 77 0.14 -1.62 21.02
N ASN A 78 1.07 -2.52 20.69
CA ASN A 78 1.88 -3.21 21.71
C ASN A 78 2.85 -2.27 22.42
N ARG A 79 3.36 -1.24 21.73
CA ARG A 79 4.25 -0.22 22.31
C ARG A 79 3.49 0.66 23.31
N ASP A 80 2.31 1.15 22.91
CA ASP A 80 1.48 2.00 23.77
C ASP A 80 1.02 1.24 25.03
N SER A 81 0.78 -0.07 24.91
CA SER A 81 0.43 -0.94 26.03
C SER A 81 1.61 -1.20 27.00
N GLY A 82 2.85 -1.07 26.54
CA GLY A 82 4.06 -1.25 27.34
C GLY A 82 4.52 0.00 28.10
N GLU A 83 4.11 1.20 27.66
CA GLU A 83 4.45 2.46 28.32
C GLU A 83 3.51 2.80 29.49
N ALA A 84 2.31 2.20 29.55
CA ALA A 84 1.35 2.38 30.66
C ALA A 84 1.69 1.62 31.96
N GLY A 85 2.85 0.96 32.02
CA GLY A 85 3.24 0.04 33.09
C GLY A 85 4.46 0.44 33.93
N ARG A 86 4.89 1.70 33.94
CA ARG A 86 5.96 2.20 34.82
C ARG A 86 5.50 3.34 35.71
#